data_AF-A0A931G6U4-F1
#
_entry.id   AF-A0A931G6U4-F1
#
_cell.length_a   1.000
_cell.length_b   1.000
_cell.length_c   1.000
_cell.angle_alpha   90.00
_cell.angle_beta   90.00
_cell.angle_gamma   90.00
#
_symmetry.space_group_name_H-M   'P 1'
#
loop_
_entity.id
_entity.type
_entity.pdbx_description
1 polymer ?
#
loop_
_entity_poly.entity_id
_entity_poly.type
_entity_poly.pdbx_seq_one_letter_code
_entity_poly.pdbx_strand_id
1 'polypeptide(L)'
;ESFFGIRIIKVFNFESLVTNRVGHAATDYFRKNLKRAVATSLLRPLLGFFFNISSLIILFYGGILVMRNTLSPGELVAFLQYLGLLAWPVIAIGWMTNLFQRGMSSLRRINALLQSRPRITCPENPVPMPRQIHHIRFNHAGFSYDGHTPILSDICLDIPAGSRVGITGPPGTGKTTLAYLMMRLYDPTQGDIRVNGIPTTDMDPTALQSCIAFMPQEPFLFSATIRENMLMGRDMADTDLEKVIRTCDLSDTIKAMPRGLDALVGERGVTLSGGQKQRLVLARALVEDKPVLILDDPVSQLDTQTAQRVINGIHHLTKNRTCVLISHRLSALAACDTIYILENGRVSAGGSHAHLLETSRYYRHAFDVQQFEET
;
A
#
# COMPACT_ATOMS: atom_id res chain seq x y z
N GLU A 1 5.72 10.21 -18.13
CA GLU A 1 4.53 10.50 -18.96
C GLU A 1 4.72 10.08 -20.42
N SER A 2 5.69 10.64 -21.17
CA SER A 2 5.83 10.38 -22.61
C SER A 2 5.98 8.90 -23.01
N PHE A 3 6.72 8.10 -22.23
CA PHE A 3 6.86 6.67 -22.50
C PHE A 3 5.58 5.86 -22.20
N PHE A 4 4.86 6.22 -21.13
CA PHE A 4 3.58 5.57 -20.79
C PHE A 4 2.47 5.93 -21.78
N GLY A 5 2.47 7.16 -22.31
CA GLY A 5 1.50 7.67 -23.28
C GLY A 5 1.91 7.54 -24.75
N ILE A 6 2.92 6.73 -25.09
CA ILE A 6 3.51 6.71 -26.44
C ILE A 6 2.49 6.42 -27.55
N ARG A 7 1.50 5.56 -27.27
CA ARG A 7 0.41 5.23 -28.19
C ARG A 7 -0.46 6.46 -28.50
N ILE A 8 -0.79 7.26 -27.48
CA ILE A 8 -1.56 8.50 -27.62
C ILE A 8 -0.75 9.51 -28.44
N ILE A 9 0.52 9.68 -28.10
CA ILE A 9 1.40 10.61 -28.82
C ILE A 9 1.47 10.26 -30.31
N LYS A 10 1.57 8.97 -30.64
CA LYS A 10 1.59 8.46 -32.02
C LYS A 10 0.25 8.64 -32.74
N VAL A 11 -0.87 8.32 -32.09
CA VAL A 11 -2.21 8.43 -32.70
C VAL A 11 -2.58 9.88 -32.99
N PHE A 12 -2.23 10.80 -32.09
CA PHE A 12 -2.53 12.23 -32.24
C PHE A 12 -1.40 13.01 -32.95
N ASN A 13 -0.36 12.34 -33.44
CA ASN A 13 0.80 12.95 -34.11
C ASN A 13 1.46 14.09 -33.30
N PHE A 14 1.60 13.90 -31.98
CA PHE A 14 2.15 14.89 -31.04
C PHE A 14 3.68 14.75 -30.84
N GLU A 15 4.38 13.94 -31.64
CA GLU A 15 5.80 13.65 -31.43
C GLU A 15 6.65 14.91 -31.45
N SER A 16 6.40 15.84 -32.37
CA SER A 16 7.17 17.08 -32.49
C SER A 16 7.01 17.95 -31.24
N LEU A 17 5.78 18.10 -30.75
CA LEU A 17 5.47 18.86 -29.53
C LEU A 17 6.14 18.25 -28.30
N VAL A 18 6.05 16.92 -28.14
CA VAL A 18 6.67 16.22 -27.01
C VAL A 18 8.19 16.29 -27.09
N THR A 19 8.77 16.08 -28.29
CA THR A 19 10.22 16.16 -28.51
C THR A 19 10.75 17.54 -28.20
N ASN A 20 10.05 18.60 -28.64
CA ASN A 20 10.43 19.98 -28.32
C ASN A 20 10.37 20.25 -26.82
N ARG A 21 9.31 19.80 -26.13
CA ARG A 21 9.18 19.97 -24.68
C ARG A 21 10.29 19.26 -23.91
N VAL A 22 10.60 18.01 -24.28
CA VAL A 22 11.70 17.24 -23.68
C VAL A 22 13.04 17.89 -23.99
N GLY A 23 13.25 18.36 -25.23
CA GLY A 23 14.45 19.07 -25.64
C GLY A 23 14.68 20.36 -24.85
N HIS A 24 13.63 21.15 -24.62
CA HIS A 24 13.70 22.34 -23.77
C HIS A 24 14.06 22.00 -22.32
N ALA A 25 13.41 20.99 -21.73
CA ALA A 25 13.72 20.54 -20.38
C ALA A 25 15.15 20.01 -20.25
N ALA A 26 15.63 19.22 -21.22
CA ALA A 26 16.98 18.71 -21.26
C ALA A 26 18.02 19.84 -21.38
N THR A 27 17.74 20.84 -22.22
CA THR A 27 18.61 22.01 -22.39
C THR A 27 18.66 22.87 -21.13
N ASP A 28 17.51 23.09 -20.47
CA ASP A 28 17.46 23.82 -19.19
C ASP A 28 18.23 23.05 -18.09
N TYR A 29 18.03 21.74 -17.99
CA TYR A 29 18.78 20.87 -17.08
C TYR A 29 20.29 20.93 -17.34
N PHE A 30 20.69 20.88 -18.60
CA PHE A 30 22.10 21.01 -19.00
C PHE A 30 22.66 22.37 -18.60
N ARG A 31 21.95 23.48 -18.89
CA ARG A 31 22.37 24.84 -18.52
C ARG A 31 22.52 24.99 -17.00
N LYS A 32 21.59 24.46 -16.21
CA LYS A 32 21.66 24.49 -14.74
C LYS A 32 22.85 23.69 -14.21
N ASN A 33 23.09 22.50 -14.76
CA ASN A 33 24.25 21.69 -14.38
C ASN A 33 25.56 22.35 -14.78
N LEU A 34 25.62 22.99 -15.95
CA LEU A 34 26.81 23.71 -16.39
C LEU A 34 27.08 24.91 -15.48
N LYS A 35 26.06 25.70 -15.13
CA LYS A 35 26.18 26.79 -14.14
C LYS A 35 26.71 26.28 -12.80
N ARG A 36 26.18 25.15 -12.31
CA ARG A 36 26.68 24.50 -11.08
C ARG A 36 28.13 24.05 -11.24
N ALA A 37 28.48 23.41 -12.35
CA ALA A 37 29.82 22.90 -12.62
C ALA A 37 30.84 24.04 -12.65
N VAL A 38 30.53 25.14 -13.34
CA VAL A 38 31.36 26.35 -13.38
C VAL A 38 31.50 26.97 -11.99
N ALA A 39 30.42 27.06 -11.21
CA ALA A 39 30.48 27.56 -9.84
C ALA A 39 31.39 26.69 -8.95
N THR A 40 31.36 25.37 -9.12
CA THR A 40 32.20 24.44 -8.34
C THR A 40 33.63 24.32 -8.87
N SER A 41 33.85 24.53 -10.17
CA SER A 41 35.16 24.31 -10.80
C SER A 41 36.19 25.35 -10.38
N LEU A 42 35.76 26.54 -9.97
CA LEU A 42 36.62 27.61 -9.47
C LEU A 42 37.27 27.29 -8.12
N LEU A 43 36.65 26.43 -7.31
CA LEU A 43 37.10 26.15 -5.94
C LEU A 43 38.50 25.53 -5.90
N ARG A 44 38.77 24.52 -6.74
CA ARG A 44 40.05 23.79 -6.74
C ARG A 44 41.23 24.65 -7.24
N PRO A 45 41.11 25.39 -8.35
CA PRO A 45 42.15 26.34 -8.79
C PRO A 45 42.42 27.44 -7.78
N LEU A 46 41.38 28.02 -7.15
CA LEU A 46 41.56 29.06 -6.13
C LEU A 46 42.34 28.54 -4.92
N LEU A 47 42.00 27.35 -4.43
CA LEU A 47 42.75 26.71 -3.34
C LEU A 47 44.23 26.49 -3.71
N GLY A 48 44.50 25.98 -4.92
CA GLY A 48 45.87 25.80 -5.41
C GLY A 48 46.62 27.14 -5.55
N PHE A 49 45.95 28.19 -6.02
CA PHE A 49 46.51 29.52 -6.15
C PHE A 49 46.93 30.10 -4.79
N PHE A 50 46.04 30.08 -3.79
CA PHE A 50 46.36 30.54 -2.44
C PHE A 50 47.46 29.71 -1.77
N PHE A 51 47.48 28.39 -1.99
CA PHE A 51 48.53 27.51 -1.49
C PHE A 51 49.90 27.84 -2.08
N ASN A 52 49.97 28.05 -3.41
CA ASN A 52 51.20 28.41 -4.10
C ASN A 52 51.71 29.79 -3.70
N ILE A 53 50.82 30.78 -3.57
CA ILE A 53 51.19 32.12 -3.07
C ILE A 53 51.72 32.03 -1.64
N SER A 54 51.05 31.29 -0.77
CA SER A 54 51.50 31.12 0.61
C SER A 54 52.89 30.47 0.66
N SER A 55 53.11 29.44 -0.15
CA SER A 55 54.42 28.78 -0.28
C SER A 55 55.50 29.73 -0.80
N LEU A 56 55.17 30.58 -1.77
CA LEU A 56 56.09 31.57 -2.32
C LEU A 56 56.46 32.65 -1.29
N ILE A 57 55.48 33.15 -0.52
CA ILE A 57 55.71 34.11 0.58
C ILE A 57 56.61 33.49 1.64
N ILE A 58 56.34 32.24 2.05
CA ILE A 58 57.14 31.51 3.03
C ILE A 58 58.56 31.32 2.51
N LEU A 59 58.73 30.92 1.25
CA LEU A 59 60.05 30.70 0.68
C LEU A 59 60.85 32.01 0.57
N PHE A 60 60.20 33.09 0.13
CA PHE A 60 60.85 34.40 -0.03
C PHE A 60 61.23 35.01 1.32
N TYR A 61 60.25 35.16 2.24
CA TYR A 61 60.49 35.77 3.54
C TYR A 61 61.32 34.86 4.45
N GLY A 62 61.01 33.56 4.47
CA GLY A 62 61.79 32.56 5.18
C GLY A 62 63.22 32.45 4.67
N GLY A 63 63.44 32.57 3.35
CA GLY A 63 64.77 32.66 2.76
C GLY A 63 65.57 33.86 3.29
N ILE A 64 64.95 35.03 3.41
CA ILE A 64 65.58 36.22 4.02
C ILE A 64 65.93 35.97 5.50
N LEU A 65 65.06 35.29 6.26
CA LEU A 65 65.33 34.95 7.67
C LEU A 65 66.48 33.94 7.82
N VAL A 66 66.59 32.98 6.89
CA VAL A 66 67.72 32.04 6.83
C VAL A 66 69.01 32.79 6.51
N MET A 67 69.02 33.70 5.54
CA MET A 67 70.19 34.53 5.21
C MET A 67 70.64 35.42 6.39
N ARG A 68 69.71 35.81 7.28
CA ARG A 68 69.97 36.57 8.51
C ARG A 68 70.38 35.71 9.70
N ASN A 69 70.52 34.38 9.54
CA ASN A 69 70.80 33.41 10.61
C ASN A 69 69.77 33.41 11.75
N THR A 70 68.55 33.87 11.48
CA THR A 70 67.45 33.87 12.46
C THR A 70 66.63 32.57 12.45
N LEU A 71 66.73 31.81 11.37
CA LEU A 71 65.99 30.56 11.14
C LEU A 71 66.90 29.58 10.38
N SER A 72 66.83 28.30 10.70
CA SER A 72 67.62 27.26 10.03
C SER A 72 66.94 26.79 8.74
N PRO A 73 67.71 26.30 7.73
CA PRO A 73 67.11 25.74 6.52
C PRO A 73 66.12 24.59 6.80
N GLY A 74 66.37 23.79 7.85
CA GLY A 74 65.48 22.71 8.27
C GLY A 74 64.13 23.22 8.81
N GLU A 75 64.13 24.29 9.58
CA GLU A 75 62.90 24.93 10.08
C GLU A 75 62.05 25.49 8.94
N LEU A 76 62.66 26.05 7.89
CA LEU A 76 61.95 26.56 6.72
C LEU A 76 61.24 25.43 5.96
N VAL A 77 61.93 24.31 5.75
CA VAL A 77 61.37 23.11 5.12
C VAL A 77 60.24 22.52 5.97
N ALA A 78 60.41 22.45 7.29
CA ALA A 78 59.37 21.99 8.21
C ALA A 78 58.11 22.87 8.13
N PHE A 79 58.28 24.20 8.06
CA PHE A 79 57.16 25.13 7.94
C PHE A 79 56.38 24.95 6.63
N LEU A 80 57.06 24.72 5.51
CA LEU A 80 56.43 24.39 4.22
C LEU A 80 55.65 23.06 4.30
N GLN A 81 56.18 22.05 4.99
CA GLN A 81 55.47 20.79 5.20
C GLN A 81 54.22 20.96 6.08
N TYR A 82 54.29 21.77 7.13
CA TYR A 82 53.13 22.09 7.97
C TYR A 82 52.04 22.83 7.20
N LEU A 83 52.39 23.73 6.29
CA LEU A 83 51.42 24.35 5.38
C LEU A 83 50.71 23.29 4.52
N GLY A 84 51.46 22.34 3.96
CA GLY A 84 50.93 21.21 3.19
C GLY A 84 49.95 20.35 4.00
N LEU A 85 50.29 20.04 5.24
CA LEU A 85 49.45 19.28 6.16
C LEU A 85 48.13 20.01 6.49
N LEU A 86 48.15 21.35 6.57
CA LEU A 86 46.96 22.16 6.86
C LEU A 86 45.99 22.29 5.68
N ALA A 87 46.43 22.06 4.44
CA ALA A 87 45.58 22.22 3.26
C ALA A 87 44.39 21.25 3.27
N TRP A 88 44.60 19.97 3.64
CA TRP A 88 43.55 18.95 3.59
C TRP A 88 42.45 19.15 4.66
N PRO A 89 42.77 19.41 5.95
CA PRO A 89 41.77 19.71 6.97
C PRO A 89 40.85 20.90 6.61
N VAL A 90 41.41 21.96 6.02
CA VAL A 90 40.62 23.13 5.57
C VAL A 90 39.61 22.74 4.49
N ILE A 91 40.03 21.94 3.51
CA ILE A 91 39.13 21.42 2.46
C ILE A 91 38.10 20.47 3.07
N ALA A 92 38.52 19.62 4.00
CA ALA A 92 37.68 18.65 4.67
C ALA A 92 36.53 19.32 5.45
N ILE A 93 36.73 20.48 6.07
CA ILE A 93 35.66 21.22 6.77
C ILE A 93 34.48 21.52 5.83
N GLY A 94 34.76 21.98 4.60
CA GLY A 94 33.72 22.27 3.61
C GLY A 94 32.94 21.01 3.20
N TRP A 95 33.65 19.92 2.95
CA TRP A 95 33.05 18.61 2.64
C TRP A 95 32.25 18.03 3.80
N MET A 96 32.79 18.11 5.02
CA MET A 96 32.12 17.65 6.25
C MET A 96 30.84 18.43 6.51
N THR A 97 30.83 19.75 6.30
CA THR A 97 29.62 20.57 6.46
C THR A 97 28.50 20.08 5.55
N ASN A 98 28.82 19.82 4.29
CA ASN A 98 27.88 19.32 3.31
C ASN A 98 27.40 17.88 3.61
N LEU A 99 28.31 17.02 4.06
CA LEU A 99 27.97 15.66 4.50
C LEU A 99 27.07 15.68 5.74
N PHE A 100 27.38 16.51 6.72
CA PHE A 100 26.63 16.66 7.96
C PHE A 100 25.22 17.17 7.71
N GLN A 101 25.05 18.16 6.82
CA GLN A 101 23.72 18.65 6.42
C GLN A 101 22.85 17.56 5.77
N ARG A 102 23.41 16.78 4.84
CA ARG A 102 22.68 15.65 4.22
C ARG A 102 22.36 14.55 5.23
N GLY A 103 23.32 14.25 6.12
CA GLY A 103 23.15 13.29 7.20
C GLY A 103 22.02 13.70 8.14
N MET A 104 22.01 14.96 8.57
CA MET A 104 20.98 15.51 9.46
C MET A 104 19.58 15.48 8.83
N SER A 105 19.46 15.80 7.53
CA SER A 105 18.18 15.69 6.80
C SER A 105 17.67 14.24 6.76
N SER A 106 18.57 13.27 6.58
CA SER A 106 18.21 11.85 6.54
C SER A 106 17.85 11.33 7.93
N LEU A 107 18.62 11.71 8.96
CA LEU A 107 18.33 11.40 10.35
C LEU A 107 16.99 11.96 10.81
N ARG A 108 16.60 13.17 10.37
CA ARG A 108 15.25 13.71 10.67
C ARG A 108 14.13 12.81 10.17
N ARG A 109 14.25 12.26 8.95
CA ARG A 109 13.23 11.34 8.39
C ARG A 109 13.20 10.01 9.14
N ILE A 110 14.36 9.45 9.49
CA ILE A 110 14.46 8.23 10.29
C ILE A 110 13.85 8.45 11.67
N ASN A 111 14.20 9.55 12.34
CA ASN A 111 13.67 9.87 13.66
C ASN A 111 12.16 10.10 13.62
N ALA A 112 11.63 10.75 12.57
CA ALA A 112 10.18 10.89 12.41
C ALA A 112 9.46 9.53 12.32
N LEU A 113 10.07 8.54 11.65
CA LEU A 113 9.55 7.18 11.60
C LEU A 113 9.66 6.48 12.96
N LEU A 114 10.82 6.54 13.61
CA LEU A 114 11.06 5.90 14.92
C LEU A 114 10.21 6.50 16.05
N GLN A 115 9.87 7.77 15.96
CA GLN A 115 9.02 8.47 16.92
C GLN A 115 7.53 8.33 16.61
N SER A 116 7.17 7.84 15.42
CA SER A 116 5.77 7.59 15.09
C SER A 116 5.20 6.49 15.98
N ARG A 117 4.00 6.74 16.53
CA ARG A 117 3.29 5.78 17.35
C ARG A 117 2.16 5.15 16.52
N PRO A 118 1.94 3.82 16.64
CA PRO A 118 0.77 3.19 16.05
C PRO A 118 -0.50 3.87 16.55
N ARG A 119 -1.45 4.16 15.64
CA ARG A 119 -2.76 4.71 16.02
C ARG A 119 -3.61 3.65 16.73
N ILE A 120 -3.55 2.41 16.25
CA ILE A 120 -4.21 1.27 16.88
C ILE A 120 -3.23 0.62 17.85
N THR A 121 -3.63 0.54 19.12
CA THR A 121 -2.84 -0.08 20.19
C THR A 121 -3.71 -1.07 20.96
N CYS A 122 -3.07 -2.09 21.54
CA CYS A 122 -3.74 -3.00 22.45
C CYS A 122 -4.02 -2.24 23.77
N PRO A 123 -5.25 -2.25 24.31
CA PRO A 123 -5.55 -1.63 25.59
C PRO A 123 -4.78 -2.32 26.73
N GLU A 124 -4.54 -1.63 27.85
CA GLU A 124 -3.75 -2.16 28.98
C GLU A 124 -4.34 -3.45 29.56
N ASN A 125 -5.67 -3.54 29.60
CA ASN A 125 -6.41 -4.70 30.08
C ASN A 125 -7.41 -5.13 28.99
N PRO A 126 -6.97 -5.87 27.95
CA PRO A 126 -7.85 -6.24 26.85
C PRO A 126 -8.88 -7.26 27.31
N VAL A 127 -10.12 -7.07 26.88
CA VAL A 127 -11.16 -8.09 27.06
C VAL A 127 -10.79 -9.28 26.18
N PRO A 128 -10.70 -10.51 26.74
CA PRO A 128 -10.38 -11.70 25.96
C PRO A 128 -11.38 -11.90 24.82
N MET A 129 -10.89 -12.35 23.66
CA MET A 129 -11.77 -12.68 22.55
C MET A 129 -12.76 -13.78 22.95
N PRO A 130 -14.06 -13.63 22.64
CA PRO A 130 -15.03 -14.68 22.90
C PRO A 130 -14.70 -15.93 22.08
N ARG A 131 -14.97 -17.12 22.64
CA ARG A 131 -14.72 -18.41 21.96
C ARG A 131 -15.49 -18.56 20.64
N GLN A 132 -16.66 -17.94 20.56
CA GLN A 132 -17.51 -17.93 19.38
C GLN A 132 -17.96 -16.50 19.10
N ILE A 133 -17.93 -16.10 17.83
CA ILE A 133 -18.50 -14.83 17.39
C ILE A 133 -19.95 -15.10 17.05
N HIS A 134 -20.86 -14.57 17.85
CA HIS A 134 -22.31 -14.65 17.68
C HIS A 134 -22.84 -13.46 16.87
N HIS A 135 -22.15 -12.32 16.94
CA HIS A 135 -22.71 -11.06 16.48
C HIS A 135 -21.63 -9.99 16.24
N ILE A 136 -21.73 -9.26 15.13
CA ILE A 136 -20.98 -8.01 14.89
C ILE A 136 -22.00 -6.89 14.64
N ARG A 137 -21.93 -5.80 15.42
CA ARG A 137 -22.84 -4.67 15.32
C ARG A 137 -22.09 -3.35 15.15
N PHE A 138 -22.53 -2.55 14.20
CA PHE A 138 -22.19 -1.13 14.12
C PHE A 138 -23.31 -0.35 14.81
N ASN A 139 -22.95 0.52 15.74
CA ASN A 139 -23.88 1.29 16.55
C ASN A 139 -23.58 2.78 16.39
N HIS A 140 -24.34 3.42 15.49
CA HIS A 140 -24.17 4.83 15.11
C HIS A 140 -22.71 5.16 14.73
N ALA A 141 -22.02 4.22 14.10
CA ALA A 141 -20.58 4.33 13.84
C ALA A 141 -20.29 5.34 12.73
N GLY A 142 -19.33 6.23 12.96
CA GLY A 142 -18.83 7.19 11.98
C GLY A 142 -17.32 7.08 11.83
N PHE A 143 -16.79 7.48 10.67
CA PHE A 143 -15.35 7.43 10.39
C PHE A 143 -14.88 8.48 9.40
N SER A 144 -13.66 8.98 9.65
CA SER A 144 -12.92 9.90 8.78
C SER A 144 -11.42 9.56 8.81
N TYR A 145 -10.77 9.48 7.63
CA TYR A 145 -9.33 9.19 7.54
C TYR A 145 -8.45 10.35 7.99
N ASP A 146 -8.86 11.58 7.68
CA ASP A 146 -8.16 12.83 7.99
C ASP A 146 -8.69 13.52 9.25
N GLY A 147 -9.80 13.02 9.82
CA GLY A 147 -10.46 13.58 10.99
C GLY A 147 -11.41 14.75 10.70
N HIS A 148 -11.55 15.15 9.44
CA HIS A 148 -12.35 16.31 9.04
C HIS A 148 -13.44 15.95 8.03
N THR A 149 -13.13 15.07 7.09
CA THR A 149 -14.05 14.68 6.02
C THR A 149 -14.68 13.33 6.38
N PRO A 150 -15.96 13.28 6.79
CA PRO A 150 -16.61 12.02 7.13
C PRO A 150 -16.80 11.16 5.87
N ILE A 151 -16.32 9.93 5.92
CA ILE A 151 -16.56 8.90 4.89
C ILE A 151 -17.75 8.04 5.27
N LEU A 152 -17.87 7.72 6.56
CA LEU A 152 -19.00 7.01 7.12
C LEU A 152 -19.63 7.87 8.20
N SER A 153 -20.95 7.86 8.28
CA SER A 153 -21.72 8.62 9.25
C SER A 153 -22.90 7.78 9.71
N ASP A 154 -23.08 7.67 11.02
CA ASP A 154 -24.31 7.10 11.59
C ASP A 154 -24.64 5.69 11.04
N ILE A 155 -23.62 4.84 10.93
CA ILE A 155 -23.78 3.47 10.44
C ILE A 155 -24.39 2.60 11.54
N CYS A 156 -25.58 2.10 11.26
CA CYS A 156 -26.25 1.07 12.03
C CYS A 156 -26.37 -0.18 11.17
N LEU A 157 -25.67 -1.24 11.55
CA LEU A 157 -25.59 -2.48 10.79
C LEU A 157 -25.44 -3.67 11.73
N ASP A 158 -26.07 -4.78 11.39
CA ASP A 158 -26.19 -5.96 12.23
C ASP A 158 -25.79 -7.21 11.43
N ILE A 159 -24.81 -7.97 11.93
CA ILE A 159 -24.27 -9.17 11.29
C ILE A 159 -24.36 -10.34 12.28
N PRO A 160 -25.43 -11.16 12.20
CA PRO A 160 -25.55 -12.38 12.99
C PRO A 160 -24.53 -13.44 12.61
N ALA A 161 -24.20 -14.32 13.55
CA ALA A 161 -23.34 -15.48 13.29
C ALA A 161 -23.93 -16.42 12.24
N GLY A 162 -23.08 -16.92 11.35
CA GLY A 162 -23.46 -17.83 10.27
C GLY A 162 -24.30 -17.16 9.16
N SER A 163 -24.58 -15.87 9.26
CA SER A 163 -25.31 -15.14 8.21
C SER A 163 -24.40 -14.74 7.06
N ARG A 164 -25.01 -14.57 5.90
CA ARG A 164 -24.41 -14.03 4.69
C ARG A 164 -24.94 -12.61 4.51
N VAL A 165 -24.08 -11.63 4.73
CA VAL A 165 -24.43 -10.22 4.65
C VAL A 165 -23.78 -9.60 3.42
N GLY A 166 -24.60 -9.08 2.51
CA GLY A 166 -24.17 -8.31 1.36
C GLY A 166 -24.05 -6.83 1.68
N ILE A 167 -23.06 -6.15 1.12
CA ILE A 167 -22.93 -4.69 1.18
C ILE A 167 -22.75 -4.16 -0.24
N THR A 168 -23.66 -3.29 -0.66
CA THR A 168 -23.63 -2.67 -1.99
C THR A 168 -23.79 -1.15 -1.91
N GLY A 169 -23.60 -0.47 -3.04
CA GLY A 169 -23.75 0.97 -3.16
C GLY A 169 -22.75 1.57 -4.15
N PRO A 170 -22.93 2.86 -4.52
CA PRO A 170 -22.07 3.53 -5.50
C PRO A 170 -20.57 3.48 -5.15
N PRO A 171 -19.67 3.63 -6.13
CA PRO A 171 -18.24 3.79 -5.85
C PRO A 171 -17.99 4.98 -4.90
N GLY A 172 -17.01 4.84 -4.00
CA GLY A 172 -16.64 5.92 -3.07
C GLY A 172 -17.53 6.10 -1.83
N THR A 173 -18.57 5.27 -1.62
CA THR A 173 -19.46 5.41 -0.46
C THR A 173 -18.92 4.86 0.86
N GLY A 174 -17.72 4.25 0.87
CA GLY A 174 -17.07 3.76 2.10
C GLY A 174 -17.25 2.27 2.40
N LYS A 175 -17.66 1.43 1.43
CA LYS A 175 -17.83 -0.02 1.63
C LYS A 175 -16.55 -0.73 2.10
N THR A 176 -15.42 -0.47 1.43
CA THR A 176 -14.10 -0.98 1.85
C THR A 176 -13.70 -0.45 3.23
N THR A 177 -14.06 0.79 3.55
CA THR A 177 -13.85 1.36 4.88
C THR A 177 -14.62 0.59 5.96
N LEU A 178 -15.85 0.12 5.69
CA LEU A 178 -16.59 -0.75 6.62
C LEU A 178 -15.83 -2.05 6.91
N ALA A 179 -15.25 -2.69 5.88
CA ALA A 179 -14.41 -3.88 6.08
C ALA A 179 -13.21 -3.58 6.97
N TYR A 180 -12.51 -2.47 6.72
CA TYR A 180 -11.36 -2.05 7.53
C TYR A 180 -11.72 -1.78 8.98
N LEU A 181 -12.89 -1.21 9.24
CA LEU A 181 -13.41 -0.99 10.59
C LEU A 181 -13.79 -2.31 11.29
N MET A 182 -14.38 -3.28 10.59
CA MET A 182 -14.66 -4.62 11.15
C MET A 182 -13.38 -5.33 11.61
N MET A 183 -12.28 -5.15 10.89
CA MET A 183 -10.97 -5.71 11.22
C MET A 183 -10.16 -4.85 12.20
N ARG A 184 -10.72 -3.71 12.65
CA ARG A 184 -10.06 -2.70 13.48
C ARG A 184 -8.69 -2.28 12.92
N LEU A 185 -8.60 -2.12 11.60
CA LEU A 185 -7.47 -1.42 10.97
C LEU A 185 -7.55 0.09 11.24
N TYR A 186 -8.75 0.57 11.51
CA TYR A 186 -9.05 1.90 12.02
C TYR A 186 -10.07 1.78 13.15
N ASP A 187 -10.02 2.70 14.12
CA ASP A 187 -11.06 2.85 15.12
C ASP A 187 -12.13 3.84 14.60
N PRO A 188 -13.42 3.63 14.94
CA PRO A 188 -14.47 4.59 14.58
C PRO A 188 -14.22 5.95 15.25
N THR A 189 -14.52 7.05 14.53
CA THR A 189 -14.42 8.41 15.08
C THR A 189 -15.67 8.83 15.85
N GLN A 190 -16.79 8.15 15.63
CA GLN A 190 -18.06 8.34 16.33
C GLN A 190 -18.76 6.98 16.49
N GLY A 191 -19.60 6.84 17.51
CA GLY A 191 -20.26 5.56 17.81
C GLY A 191 -19.27 4.46 18.17
N ASP A 192 -19.71 3.20 18.09
CA ASP A 192 -18.86 2.06 18.33
C ASP A 192 -19.18 0.85 17.44
N ILE A 193 -18.23 -0.08 17.38
CA ILE A 193 -18.39 -1.38 16.70
C ILE A 193 -18.21 -2.43 17.78
N ARG A 194 -19.13 -3.38 17.84
CA ARG A 194 -19.18 -4.37 18.91
C ARG A 194 -19.16 -5.78 18.35
N VAL A 195 -18.40 -6.66 18.99
CA VAL A 195 -18.42 -8.11 18.75
C VAL A 195 -18.98 -8.76 20.00
N ASN A 196 -20.10 -9.48 19.87
CA ASN A 196 -20.88 -10.03 20.99
C ASN A 196 -21.21 -8.98 22.08
N GLY A 197 -21.47 -7.74 21.67
CA GLY A 197 -21.78 -6.63 22.58
C GLY A 197 -20.57 -5.95 23.23
N ILE A 198 -19.36 -6.48 23.06
CA ILE A 198 -18.11 -5.91 23.56
C ILE A 198 -17.53 -4.97 22.49
N PRO A 199 -17.19 -3.70 22.81
CA PRO A 199 -16.55 -2.79 21.87
C PRO A 199 -15.23 -3.34 21.32
N THR A 200 -15.01 -3.23 20.02
CA THR A 200 -13.75 -3.69 19.39
C THR A 200 -12.54 -2.93 19.91
N THR A 201 -12.73 -1.69 20.39
CA THR A 201 -11.70 -0.85 21.01
C THR A 201 -11.14 -1.43 22.31
N ASP A 202 -11.94 -2.23 23.01
CA ASP A 202 -11.60 -2.82 24.31
C ASP A 202 -10.95 -4.21 24.16
N MET A 203 -10.89 -4.73 22.94
CA MET A 203 -10.29 -6.02 22.61
C MET A 203 -8.81 -5.89 22.22
N ASP A 204 -8.09 -7.01 22.19
CA ASP A 204 -6.80 -7.08 21.51
C ASP A 204 -7.02 -7.08 19.97
N PRO A 205 -6.47 -6.09 19.22
CA PRO A 205 -6.60 -6.03 17.76
C PRO A 205 -6.08 -7.28 17.04
N THR A 206 -4.97 -7.85 17.48
CA THR A 206 -4.37 -9.05 16.88
C THR A 206 -5.28 -10.26 17.11
N ALA A 207 -5.85 -10.38 18.30
CA ALA A 207 -6.81 -11.44 18.60
C ALA A 207 -8.08 -11.31 17.75
N LEU A 208 -8.61 -10.10 17.58
CA LEU A 208 -9.77 -9.83 16.70
C LEU A 208 -9.47 -10.22 15.25
N GLN A 209 -8.33 -9.78 14.72
CA GLN A 209 -7.90 -10.09 13.35
C GLN A 209 -7.65 -11.59 13.12
N SER A 210 -7.26 -12.33 14.16
CA SER A 210 -7.10 -13.78 14.08
C SER A 210 -8.42 -14.51 13.77
N CYS A 211 -9.56 -13.90 14.08
CA CYS A 211 -10.90 -14.45 13.81
C CYS A 211 -11.49 -14.04 12.45
N ILE A 212 -10.82 -13.16 11.70
CA ILE A 212 -11.32 -12.62 10.43
C ILE A 212 -10.41 -13.02 9.27
N ALA A 213 -10.98 -13.67 8.27
CA ALA A 213 -10.37 -13.87 6.97
C ALA A 213 -10.78 -12.74 6.03
N PHE A 214 -9.84 -12.21 5.24
CA PHE A 214 -10.10 -11.04 4.42
C PHE A 214 -9.52 -11.17 3.01
N MET A 215 -10.33 -10.81 2.03
CA MET A 215 -9.90 -10.56 0.66
C MET A 215 -10.06 -9.07 0.33
N PRO A 216 -8.97 -8.33 0.03
CA PRO A 216 -9.05 -6.95 -0.45
C PRO A 216 -9.50 -6.85 -1.90
N GLN A 217 -10.08 -5.70 -2.25
CA GLN A 217 -10.45 -5.36 -3.63
C GLN A 217 -9.23 -5.33 -4.58
N GLU A 218 -8.13 -4.74 -4.14
CA GLU A 218 -6.87 -4.73 -4.91
C GLU A 218 -6.00 -5.95 -4.52
N PRO A 219 -5.85 -6.95 -5.41
CA PRO A 219 -5.13 -8.16 -5.07
C PRO A 219 -3.61 -7.91 -5.03
N PHE A 220 -3.00 -8.23 -3.89
CA PHE A 220 -1.54 -8.22 -3.71
C PHE A 220 -0.98 -9.63 -3.55
N LEU A 221 0.08 -9.92 -4.29
CA LEU A 221 0.83 -11.19 -4.22
C LEU A 221 2.28 -10.90 -3.82
N PHE A 222 2.81 -11.72 -2.92
CA PHE A 222 4.22 -11.71 -2.56
C PHE A 222 5.04 -12.36 -3.68
N SER A 223 6.30 -11.94 -3.81
CA SER A 223 7.30 -12.59 -4.67
C SER A 223 7.69 -13.95 -4.11
N ALA A 224 6.82 -14.94 -4.33
CA ALA A 224 6.85 -16.29 -3.77
C ALA A 224 6.09 -17.25 -4.71
N THR A 225 6.01 -18.53 -4.39
CA THR A 225 5.23 -19.51 -5.17
C THR A 225 3.72 -19.26 -5.05
N ILE A 226 2.94 -19.85 -5.96
CA ILE A 226 1.47 -19.86 -5.88
C ILE A 226 1.04 -20.51 -4.55
N ARG A 227 1.65 -21.64 -4.18
CA ARG A 227 1.37 -22.34 -2.91
C ARG A 227 1.62 -21.45 -1.70
N GLU A 228 2.78 -20.80 -1.62
CA GLU A 228 3.12 -19.91 -0.50
C GLU A 228 2.18 -18.70 -0.42
N ASN A 229 1.77 -18.15 -1.56
CA ASN A 229 0.79 -17.07 -1.60
C ASN A 229 -0.60 -17.50 -1.12
N MET A 230 -1.03 -18.74 -1.39
CA MET A 230 -2.32 -19.25 -0.92
C MET A 230 -2.28 -19.60 0.56
N LEU A 231 -1.23 -20.29 1.00
CA LEU A 231 -1.15 -20.86 2.34
C LEU A 231 -0.63 -19.89 3.39
N MET A 232 0.14 -18.87 2.99
CA MET A 232 0.73 -17.86 3.89
C MET A 232 1.48 -18.50 5.09
N GLY A 233 2.21 -19.58 4.82
CA GLY A 233 2.98 -20.34 5.83
C GLY A 233 2.18 -21.34 6.65
N ARG A 234 0.91 -21.60 6.32
CA ARG A 234 0.09 -22.64 6.96
C ARG A 234 0.22 -23.98 6.26
N ASP A 235 0.03 -25.06 7.02
CA ASP A 235 -0.12 -26.40 6.46
C ASP A 235 -1.59 -26.69 6.16
N MET A 236 -1.84 -27.33 5.01
CA MET A 236 -3.17 -27.77 4.59
C MET A 236 -3.03 -29.05 3.78
N ALA A 237 -3.94 -30.00 3.98
CA ALA A 237 -3.98 -31.22 3.17
C ALA A 237 -4.21 -30.87 1.69
N ASP A 238 -3.48 -31.52 0.78
CA ASP A 238 -3.59 -31.24 -0.66
C ASP A 238 -5.01 -31.43 -1.19
N THR A 239 -5.80 -32.34 -0.60
CA THR A 239 -7.20 -32.56 -0.95
C THR A 239 -8.09 -31.36 -0.63
N ASP A 240 -7.85 -30.67 0.49
CA ASP A 240 -8.60 -29.47 0.87
C ASP A 240 -8.11 -28.25 0.08
N LEU A 241 -6.81 -28.16 -0.18
CA LEU A 241 -6.26 -27.15 -1.07
C LEU A 241 -6.84 -27.28 -2.48
N GLU A 242 -7.00 -28.50 -2.99
CA GLU A 242 -7.61 -28.75 -4.30
C GLU A 242 -9.09 -28.31 -4.34
N LYS A 243 -9.86 -28.50 -3.26
CA LYS A 243 -11.23 -27.98 -3.17
C LYS A 243 -11.25 -26.46 -3.28
N VAL A 244 -10.35 -25.77 -2.57
CA VAL A 244 -10.25 -24.30 -2.66
C VAL A 244 -9.85 -23.86 -4.07
N ILE A 245 -8.87 -24.51 -4.69
CA ILE A 245 -8.45 -24.24 -6.07
C ILE A 245 -9.62 -24.36 -7.05
N ARG A 246 -10.43 -25.41 -6.91
CA ARG A 246 -11.62 -25.64 -7.75
C ARG A 246 -12.70 -24.58 -7.49
N THR A 247 -12.98 -24.25 -6.23
CA THR A 247 -13.96 -23.21 -5.87
C THR A 247 -13.57 -21.84 -6.44
N CYS A 248 -12.28 -21.53 -6.46
CA CYS A 248 -11.77 -20.28 -7.02
C CYS A 248 -11.57 -20.33 -8.55
N ASP A 249 -11.97 -21.39 -9.26
CA ASP A 249 -11.75 -21.55 -10.71
C ASP A 249 -10.27 -21.35 -11.13
N LEU A 250 -9.34 -21.85 -10.31
CA LEU A 250 -7.88 -21.73 -10.55
C LEU A 250 -7.24 -22.97 -11.17
N SER A 251 -7.98 -24.07 -11.30
CA SER A 251 -7.45 -25.37 -11.75
C SER A 251 -6.67 -25.28 -13.06
N ASP A 252 -7.26 -24.66 -14.09
CA ASP A 252 -6.63 -24.57 -15.41
C ASP A 252 -5.49 -23.56 -15.42
N THR A 253 -5.62 -22.49 -14.63
CA THR A 253 -4.53 -21.51 -14.44
C THR A 253 -3.31 -22.19 -13.85
N ILE A 254 -3.48 -23.00 -12.81
CA ILE A 254 -2.37 -23.70 -12.14
C ILE A 254 -1.78 -24.77 -13.05
N LYS A 255 -2.61 -25.58 -13.75
CA LYS A 255 -2.14 -26.60 -14.68
C LYS A 255 -1.30 -26.03 -15.83
N ALA A 256 -1.60 -24.82 -16.28
CA ALA A 256 -0.85 -24.14 -17.34
C ALA A 256 0.52 -23.61 -16.88
N MET A 257 0.80 -23.55 -15.57
CA MET A 257 2.05 -23.00 -15.06
C MET A 257 3.20 -24.02 -15.15
N PRO A 258 4.42 -23.61 -15.51
CA PRO A 258 5.56 -24.51 -15.71
C PRO A 258 6.06 -25.26 -14.46
N ARG A 259 5.41 -25.09 -13.29
CA ARG A 259 5.63 -25.87 -12.05
C ARG A 259 4.36 -26.03 -11.22
N GLY A 260 3.18 -25.86 -11.83
CA GLY A 260 1.92 -25.90 -11.10
C GLY A 260 1.90 -24.92 -9.91
N LEU A 261 1.64 -25.45 -8.72
CA LEU A 261 1.60 -24.72 -7.46
C LEU A 261 2.94 -24.11 -7.03
N ASP A 262 4.06 -24.68 -7.51
CA ASP A 262 5.41 -24.23 -7.15
C ASP A 262 5.96 -23.21 -8.16
N ALA A 263 5.10 -22.69 -9.04
CA ALA A 263 5.46 -21.60 -9.93
C ALA A 263 5.62 -20.30 -9.13
N LEU A 264 6.77 -19.63 -9.30
CA LEU A 264 7.04 -18.31 -8.72
C LEU A 264 6.17 -17.25 -9.39
N VAL A 265 5.56 -16.37 -8.60
CA VAL A 265 4.77 -15.21 -9.04
C VAL A 265 5.32 -13.92 -8.42
N GLY A 266 4.93 -12.76 -8.93
CA GLY A 266 5.40 -11.45 -8.46
C GLY A 266 6.45 -10.82 -9.38
N GLU A 267 7.25 -9.89 -8.85
CA GLU A 267 8.20 -9.08 -9.66
C GLU A 267 9.25 -9.91 -10.41
N ARG A 268 9.58 -11.10 -9.88
CA ARG A 268 10.58 -12.02 -10.43
C ARG A 268 9.98 -13.32 -10.99
N GLY A 269 8.65 -13.44 -11.00
CA GLY A 269 7.92 -14.66 -11.34
C GLY A 269 7.08 -14.55 -12.62
N VAL A 270 6.20 -15.51 -12.83
CA VAL A 270 5.20 -15.48 -13.90
C VAL A 270 4.21 -14.34 -13.64
N THR A 271 3.93 -13.57 -14.69
CA THR A 271 2.92 -12.52 -14.64
C THR A 271 1.53 -13.12 -14.76
N LEU A 272 0.75 -13.05 -13.68
CA LEU A 272 -0.67 -13.40 -13.69
C LEU A 272 -1.52 -12.24 -14.25
N SER A 273 -2.62 -12.57 -14.94
CA SER A 273 -3.65 -11.59 -15.30
C SER A 273 -4.33 -11.05 -14.03
N GLY A 274 -5.00 -9.90 -14.13
CA GLY A 274 -5.71 -9.31 -12.98
C GLY A 274 -6.71 -10.29 -12.35
N GLY A 275 -7.55 -10.95 -13.16
CA GLY A 275 -8.52 -11.93 -12.67
C GLY A 275 -7.90 -13.21 -12.10
N GLN A 276 -6.71 -13.62 -12.57
CA GLN A 276 -5.95 -14.70 -11.95
C GLN A 276 -5.41 -14.29 -10.57
N LYS A 277 -4.87 -13.07 -10.43
CA LYS A 277 -4.41 -12.54 -9.14
C LYS A 277 -5.56 -12.44 -8.14
N GLN A 278 -6.71 -11.93 -8.58
CA GLN A 278 -7.91 -11.79 -7.74
C GLN A 278 -8.38 -13.16 -7.21
N ARG A 279 -8.51 -14.16 -8.10
CA ARG A 279 -8.88 -15.52 -7.69
C ARG A 279 -7.85 -16.17 -6.77
N LEU A 280 -6.57 -15.88 -6.95
CA LEU A 280 -5.51 -16.37 -6.05
C LEU A 280 -5.60 -15.76 -4.63
N VAL A 281 -5.92 -14.46 -4.53
CA VAL A 281 -6.15 -13.79 -3.24
C VAL A 281 -7.46 -14.24 -2.60
N LEU A 282 -8.50 -14.54 -3.40
CA LEU A 282 -9.71 -15.20 -2.90
C LEU A 282 -9.37 -16.56 -2.30
N ALA A 283 -8.58 -17.37 -3.00
CA ALA A 283 -8.14 -18.67 -2.50
C ALA A 283 -7.38 -18.53 -1.18
N ARG A 284 -6.49 -17.54 -1.05
CA ARG A 284 -5.81 -17.20 0.21
C ARG A 284 -6.81 -16.95 1.35
N ALA A 285 -7.88 -16.20 1.10
CA ALA A 285 -8.91 -15.93 2.10
C ALA A 285 -9.72 -17.19 2.47
N LEU A 286 -10.01 -18.07 1.50
CA LEU A 286 -10.78 -19.30 1.72
C LEU A 286 -9.98 -20.41 2.42
N VAL A 287 -8.66 -20.44 2.23
CA VAL A 287 -7.75 -21.33 2.98
C VAL A 287 -7.79 -21.01 4.48
N GLU A 288 -8.07 -19.75 4.85
CA GLU A 288 -8.20 -19.38 6.26
C GLU A 288 -9.48 -19.97 6.86
N ASP A 289 -9.34 -20.93 7.77
CA ASP A 289 -10.48 -21.44 8.55
C ASP A 289 -10.80 -20.54 9.74
N LYS A 290 -11.38 -19.39 9.42
CA LYS A 290 -11.76 -18.36 10.41
C LYS A 290 -13.28 -18.19 10.47
N PRO A 291 -13.84 -17.84 11.65
CA PRO A 291 -15.29 -17.76 11.85
C PRO A 291 -15.97 -16.64 11.04
N VAL A 292 -15.23 -15.58 10.67
CA VAL A 292 -15.72 -14.46 9.88
C VAL A 292 -14.90 -14.36 8.60
N LEU A 293 -15.56 -14.30 7.45
CA LEU A 293 -14.96 -14.07 6.14
C LEU A 293 -15.48 -12.76 5.57
N ILE A 294 -14.59 -11.86 5.20
CA ILE A 294 -14.91 -10.58 4.54
C ILE A 294 -14.31 -10.60 3.15
N LEU A 295 -15.13 -10.44 2.12
CA LEU A 295 -14.73 -10.43 0.72
C LEU A 295 -15.05 -9.08 0.11
N ASP A 296 -14.03 -8.31 -0.26
CA ASP A 296 -14.18 -7.03 -0.94
C ASP A 296 -14.06 -7.21 -2.45
N ASP A 297 -15.22 -7.21 -3.11
CA ASP A 297 -15.40 -7.30 -4.55
C ASP A 297 -14.71 -8.52 -5.18
N PRO A 298 -15.03 -9.76 -4.76
CA PRO A 298 -14.24 -10.95 -5.11
C PRO A 298 -14.35 -11.42 -6.57
N VAL A 299 -15.34 -10.91 -7.33
CA VAL A 299 -15.68 -11.39 -8.68
C VAL A 299 -15.78 -10.29 -9.73
N SER A 300 -15.18 -9.12 -9.47
CA SER A 300 -15.26 -7.97 -10.41
C SER A 300 -14.53 -8.15 -11.73
N GLN A 301 -13.52 -9.02 -11.80
CA GLN A 301 -12.78 -9.28 -13.05
C GLN A 301 -13.15 -10.61 -13.72
N LEU A 302 -14.31 -11.18 -13.36
CA LEU A 302 -14.79 -12.45 -13.89
C LEU A 302 -16.01 -12.24 -14.79
N ASP A 303 -16.13 -13.07 -15.83
CA ASP A 303 -17.37 -13.16 -16.59
C ASP A 303 -18.51 -13.67 -15.70
N THR A 304 -19.76 -13.44 -16.12
CA THR A 304 -20.95 -13.75 -15.32
C THR A 304 -21.07 -15.24 -14.96
N GLN A 305 -20.73 -16.15 -15.87
CA GLN A 305 -20.84 -17.59 -15.59
C GLN A 305 -19.79 -18.03 -14.57
N THR A 306 -18.54 -17.57 -14.73
CA THR A 306 -17.46 -17.87 -13.78
C THR A 306 -17.72 -17.22 -12.42
N ALA A 307 -18.19 -15.97 -12.38
CA ALA A 307 -18.57 -15.29 -11.16
C ALA A 307 -19.63 -16.08 -10.39
N GLN A 308 -20.69 -16.54 -11.06
CA GLN A 308 -21.74 -17.33 -10.41
C GLN A 308 -21.22 -18.65 -9.86
N ARG A 309 -20.37 -19.37 -10.62
CA ARG A 309 -19.73 -20.62 -10.15
C ARG A 309 -18.90 -20.37 -8.89
N VAL A 310 -18.09 -19.32 -8.88
CA VAL A 310 -17.23 -18.95 -7.75
C VAL A 310 -18.07 -18.55 -6.52
N ILE A 311 -19.09 -17.70 -6.68
CA ILE A 311 -19.98 -17.29 -5.57
C ILE A 311 -20.70 -18.50 -4.96
N ASN A 312 -21.26 -19.38 -5.80
CA ASN A 312 -21.89 -20.61 -5.32
C ASN A 312 -20.90 -21.51 -4.56
N GLY A 313 -19.67 -21.63 -5.05
CA GLY A 313 -18.60 -22.37 -4.38
C GLY A 313 -18.19 -21.76 -3.05
N ILE A 314 -18.08 -20.42 -2.97
CA ILE A 314 -17.82 -19.69 -1.72
C ILE A 314 -18.91 -20.01 -0.71
N HIS A 315 -20.19 -19.87 -1.09
CA HIS A 315 -21.32 -20.16 -0.20
C HIS A 315 -21.32 -21.60 0.29
N HIS A 316 -20.92 -22.56 -0.56
CA HIS A 316 -20.84 -23.95 -0.15
C HIS A 316 -19.72 -24.20 0.86
N LEU A 317 -18.52 -23.64 0.64
CA LEU A 317 -17.37 -23.80 1.55
C LEU A 317 -17.54 -23.04 2.86
N THR A 318 -18.36 -22.00 2.90
CA THR A 318 -18.48 -21.07 4.04
C THR A 318 -19.78 -21.24 4.84
N LYS A 319 -20.53 -22.34 4.65
CA LYS A 319 -21.84 -22.57 5.31
C LYS A 319 -21.84 -22.42 6.84
N ASN A 320 -20.71 -22.66 7.50
CA ASN A 320 -20.59 -22.61 8.96
C ASN A 320 -19.91 -21.32 9.45
N ARG A 321 -19.74 -20.32 8.58
CA ARG A 321 -19.02 -19.07 8.86
C ARG A 321 -19.92 -17.88 8.60
N THR A 322 -19.70 -16.79 9.31
CA THR A 322 -20.26 -15.50 8.93
C THR A 322 -19.54 -14.99 7.69
N CYS A 323 -20.28 -14.64 6.64
CA CYS A 323 -19.70 -14.16 5.38
C CYS A 323 -20.22 -12.76 5.08
N VAL A 324 -19.32 -11.79 4.99
CA VAL A 324 -19.62 -10.42 4.55
C VAL A 324 -19.09 -10.24 3.14
N LEU A 325 -20.00 -10.04 2.19
CA LEU A 325 -19.69 -9.88 0.77
C LEU A 325 -19.95 -8.43 0.35
N ILE A 326 -18.88 -7.70 0.07
CA ILE A 326 -18.97 -6.36 -0.53
C ILE A 326 -18.88 -6.55 -2.04
N SER A 327 -19.84 -6.01 -2.78
CA SER A 327 -19.83 -6.12 -4.25
C SER A 327 -20.63 -5.01 -4.88
N HIS A 328 -20.16 -4.58 -6.05
CA HIS A 328 -20.95 -3.74 -6.95
C HIS A 328 -21.89 -4.56 -7.82
N ARG A 329 -21.60 -5.84 -8.06
CA ARG A 329 -22.45 -6.77 -8.82
C ARG A 329 -23.53 -7.35 -7.93
N LEU A 330 -24.78 -7.03 -8.23
CA LEU A 330 -25.94 -7.44 -7.41
C LEU A 330 -26.24 -8.93 -7.54
N SER A 331 -25.93 -9.54 -8.69
CA SER A 331 -26.04 -11.00 -8.90
C SER A 331 -25.21 -11.79 -7.88
N ALA A 332 -24.02 -11.30 -7.52
CA ALA A 332 -23.18 -11.91 -6.48
C ALA A 332 -23.78 -11.79 -5.07
N LEU A 333 -24.60 -10.75 -4.82
CA LEU A 333 -25.21 -10.50 -3.52
C LEU A 333 -26.59 -11.16 -3.37
N ALA A 334 -27.20 -11.60 -4.46
CA ALA A 334 -28.58 -12.11 -4.46
C ALA A 334 -28.81 -13.30 -3.51
N ALA A 335 -27.77 -14.10 -3.25
CA ALA A 335 -27.80 -15.24 -2.34
C ALA A 335 -27.47 -14.90 -0.87
N CYS A 336 -27.28 -13.61 -0.54
CA CYS A 336 -27.10 -13.16 0.84
C CYS A 336 -28.42 -13.15 1.59
N ASP A 337 -28.37 -13.43 2.89
CA ASP A 337 -29.54 -13.44 3.79
C ASP A 337 -30.05 -12.01 4.00
N THR A 338 -29.15 -11.03 4.05
CA THR A 338 -29.46 -9.60 4.15
C THR A 338 -28.44 -8.81 3.33
N ILE A 339 -28.91 -7.80 2.61
CA ILE A 339 -28.09 -6.89 1.84
C ILE A 339 -28.31 -5.48 2.39
N TYR A 340 -27.23 -4.76 2.68
CA TYR A 340 -27.24 -3.36 3.07
C TYR A 340 -26.78 -2.48 1.91
N ILE A 341 -27.53 -1.41 1.66
CA ILE A 341 -27.21 -0.40 0.65
C ILE A 341 -26.56 0.79 1.33
N LEU A 342 -25.38 1.16 0.86
CA LEU A 342 -24.59 2.26 1.38
C LEU A 342 -24.60 3.43 0.41
N GLU A 343 -25.23 4.54 0.81
CA GLU A 343 -25.33 5.78 0.05
C GLU A 343 -24.87 6.96 0.91
N ASN A 344 -24.01 7.82 0.35
CA ASN A 344 -23.46 9.00 1.04
C ASN A 344 -22.89 8.70 2.44
N GLY A 345 -22.22 7.54 2.59
CA GLY A 345 -21.62 7.14 3.85
C GLY A 345 -22.61 6.70 4.94
N ARG A 346 -23.88 6.43 4.58
CA ARG A 346 -24.94 5.96 5.48
C ARG A 346 -25.60 4.69 4.94
N VAL A 347 -26.16 3.86 5.82
CA VAL A 347 -27.02 2.74 5.40
C VAL A 347 -28.38 3.30 5.00
N SER A 348 -28.72 3.25 3.71
CA SER A 348 -29.98 3.79 3.18
C SER A 348 -31.13 2.79 3.25
N ALA A 349 -30.84 1.51 3.06
CA ALA A 349 -31.80 0.42 3.18
C ALA A 349 -31.11 -0.90 3.51
N GLY A 350 -31.86 -1.85 4.08
CA GLY A 350 -31.40 -3.20 4.38
C GLY A 350 -32.52 -4.21 4.22
N GLY A 351 -32.25 -5.36 3.61
CA GLY A 351 -33.24 -6.42 3.45
C GLY A 351 -32.77 -7.56 2.54
N SER A 352 -33.64 -8.53 2.27
CA SER A 352 -33.35 -9.57 1.30
C SER A 352 -33.32 -9.01 -0.13
N HIS A 353 -32.74 -9.75 -1.06
CA HIS A 353 -32.71 -9.38 -2.48
C HIS A 353 -34.11 -9.06 -3.03
N ALA A 354 -35.09 -9.94 -2.79
CA ALA A 354 -36.48 -9.74 -3.22
C ALA A 354 -37.11 -8.49 -2.58
N HIS A 355 -36.88 -8.27 -1.28
CA HIS A 355 -37.39 -7.12 -0.57
C HIS A 355 -36.82 -5.80 -1.12
N LEU A 356 -35.51 -5.74 -1.40
CA LEU A 356 -34.86 -4.54 -1.93
C LEU A 356 -35.25 -4.24 -3.38
N LEU A 357 -35.49 -5.27 -4.19
CA LEU A 357 -36.06 -5.08 -5.53
C LEU A 357 -37.43 -4.40 -5.46
N GLU A 358 -38.24 -4.69 -4.45
CA GLU A 358 -39.56 -4.08 -4.26
C GLU A 358 -39.51 -2.67 -3.66
N THR A 359 -38.65 -2.48 -2.65
CA THR A 359 -38.69 -1.30 -1.76
C THR A 359 -37.66 -0.23 -2.09
N SER A 360 -36.52 -0.60 -2.71
CA SER A 360 -35.44 0.35 -3.02
C SER A 360 -35.39 0.65 -4.51
N ARG A 361 -35.69 1.91 -4.86
CA ARG A 361 -35.57 2.40 -6.25
C ARG A 361 -34.13 2.30 -6.75
N TYR A 362 -33.15 2.61 -5.89
CA TYR A 362 -31.74 2.51 -6.23
C TYR A 362 -31.37 1.06 -6.57
N TYR A 363 -31.76 0.10 -5.71
CA TYR A 363 -31.44 -1.30 -5.90
C TYR A 363 -32.07 -1.86 -7.18
N ARG A 364 -33.36 -1.57 -7.41
CA ARG A 364 -34.06 -1.97 -8.64
C ARG A 364 -33.38 -1.41 -9.89
N HIS A 365 -33.11 -0.10 -9.92
CA HIS A 365 -32.46 0.53 -11.06
C HIS A 365 -31.06 -0.06 -11.32
N ALA A 366 -30.25 -0.24 -10.27
CA ALA A 366 -28.93 -0.85 -10.40
C ALA A 366 -29.01 -2.31 -10.89
N PHE A 367 -30.04 -3.05 -10.48
CA PHE A 367 -30.27 -4.42 -10.94
C PHE A 367 -30.66 -4.46 -12.42
N ASP A 368 -31.59 -3.60 -12.85
CA ASP A 368 -32.04 -3.54 -14.25
C ASP A 368 -30.87 -3.19 -15.17
N VAL A 369 -30.07 -2.17 -14.82
CA VAL A 369 -28.88 -1.79 -15.60
C VAL A 369 -27.89 -2.94 -15.73
N GLN A 370 -27.62 -3.67 -14.64
CA GLN A 370 -26.70 -4.80 -14.67
C GLN A 370 -27.26 -5.99 -15.46
N GLN A 371 -28.56 -6.24 -15.43
CA GLN A 371 -29.18 -7.27 -16.28
C GLN A 371 -29.01 -6.95 -17.76
N PHE A 372 -29.21 -5.69 -18.17
CA PHE A 372 -29.00 -5.27 -19.56
C PHE A 372 -27.53 -5.38 -20.01
N GLU A 373 -26.57 -5.17 -19.12
CA GLU A 373 -25.14 -5.35 -19.43
C GLU A 373 -24.70 -6.82 -19.49
N GLU A 374 -25.45 -7.72 -18.83
CA GLU A 374 -25.15 -9.16 -18.75
C GLU A 374 -25.83 -10.01 -19.84
N THR A 375 -26.87 -9.50 -20.51
CA THR A 375 -27.49 -10.06 -21.74
C THR A 375 -26.84 -9.53 -23.00
#